data_AF-A0A542SNW0-F1
#
_entry.id   AF-A0A542SNW0-F1
#
_cell.length_a   1.000
_cell.length_b   1.000
_cell.length_c   1.000
_cell.angle_alpha   90.00
_cell.angle_beta   90.00
_cell.angle_gamma   90.00
#
_symmetry.space_group_name_H-M   'P 1'
#
loop_
_entity.id
_entity.type
_entity.pdbx_description
1 polymer ?
#
loop_
_entity_poly.entity_id
_entity_poly.type
_entity_poly.pdbx_seq_one_letter_code
_entity_poly.pdbx_strand_id
1 'polypeptide(L)'
;MQTNTRGNSVARRRRMSAAEVRSAMIDAGRRSIWNAGLTLDLNDSHFDDLIRSASVPRSSVFRIWQTKADYLVDLYETLGGPQGGARGSLFAEQILKDEVFAHVEDVAGEFAGKLDTPQGRRSLVEEVVRRGVKASFDAYTAPSEWQTYAQMMISAPVLTDLPDGARIADTQVQTERNDVIARLADRYRVVFNDVLNLHPRDEELRYEYFVIAGMSLIEGFATREVLAKAASADADHAVPSLHDLSTATVKRVDRDGVEREWLPVALAYLAVLDTFFETR
;
A
#
# COMPACT_ATOMS: atom_id res chain seq x y z
N MET A 1 -48.71 48.81 -12.29
CA MET A 1 -49.02 47.83 -13.36
C MET A 1 -48.26 48.34 -14.58
N GLN A 2 -47.16 47.78 -15.07
CA GLN A 2 -46.71 46.39 -15.18
C GLN A 2 -45.19 46.27 -14.96
N THR A 3 -44.83 45.15 -14.34
CA THR A 3 -43.53 44.50 -14.22
C THR A 3 -43.04 43.90 -15.54
N ASN A 4 -41.74 44.00 -15.87
CA ASN A 4 -40.88 42.95 -16.46
C ASN A 4 -39.53 43.58 -16.90
N THR A 5 -38.35 42.95 -16.88
CA THR A 5 -37.96 41.55 -16.71
C THR A 5 -36.56 41.50 -16.10
N ARG A 6 -36.35 40.58 -15.16
CA ARG A 6 -35.05 40.20 -14.61
C ARG A 6 -34.09 39.75 -15.72
N GLY A 7 -32.96 40.44 -15.85
CA GLY A 7 -31.80 39.94 -16.58
C GLY A 7 -31.21 38.75 -15.84
N ASN A 8 -31.55 37.54 -16.30
CA ASN A 8 -31.01 36.30 -15.80
C ASN A 8 -29.56 36.17 -16.29
N SER A 9 -28.59 36.61 -15.49
CA SER A 9 -27.18 36.33 -15.76
C SER A 9 -26.93 34.85 -15.54
N VAL A 10 -26.94 34.07 -16.63
CA VAL A 10 -26.41 32.70 -16.61
C VAL A 10 -24.95 32.83 -16.23
N ALA A 11 -24.60 32.45 -15.00
CA ALA A 11 -23.22 32.41 -14.54
C ALA A 11 -22.41 31.54 -15.52
N ARG A 12 -21.56 32.19 -16.31
CA ARG A 12 -20.72 31.52 -17.31
C ARG A 12 -19.82 30.54 -16.55
N ARG A 13 -20.08 29.24 -16.68
CA ARG A 13 -19.31 28.17 -16.03
C ARG A 13 -17.82 28.45 -16.26
N ARG A 14 -17.06 28.64 -15.17
CA ARG A 14 -15.63 28.95 -15.20
C ARG A 14 -14.94 27.94 -16.10
N ARG A 15 -14.15 28.41 -17.08
CA ARG A 15 -13.32 27.52 -17.90
C ARG A 15 -12.30 26.86 -16.99
N MET A 16 -12.34 25.54 -16.90
CA MET A 16 -11.33 24.78 -16.17
C MET A 16 -9.99 24.90 -16.91
N SER A 17 -8.93 25.13 -16.16
CA SER A 17 -7.55 25.02 -16.62
C SER A 17 -7.19 23.56 -16.92
N ALA A 18 -6.09 23.35 -17.66
CA ALA A 18 -5.59 22.01 -17.93
C ALA A 18 -5.22 21.26 -16.62
N ALA A 19 -4.66 21.96 -15.63
CA ALA A 19 -4.34 21.37 -14.33
C ALA A 19 -5.59 20.93 -13.55
N GLU A 20 -6.67 21.72 -13.57
CA GLU A 20 -7.93 21.36 -12.93
C GLU A 20 -8.61 20.17 -13.60
N VAL A 21 -8.57 20.11 -14.95
CA VAL A 21 -9.07 18.96 -15.70
C VAL A 21 -8.23 17.72 -15.38
N ARG A 22 -6.90 17.86 -15.33
CA ARG A 22 -5.99 16.77 -14.96
C ARG A 22 -6.32 16.24 -13.57
N SER A 23 -6.38 17.11 -12.57
CA SER A 23 -6.69 16.74 -11.18
C SER A 23 -8.04 16.03 -11.06
N ALA A 24 -9.09 16.57 -11.69
CA ALA A 24 -10.43 15.99 -11.61
C ALA A 24 -10.50 14.58 -12.24
N MET A 25 -9.78 14.37 -13.35
CA MET A 25 -9.69 13.07 -14.01
C MET A 25 -8.89 12.07 -13.18
N ILE A 26 -7.73 12.45 -12.63
CA ILE A 26 -6.94 11.59 -11.73
C ILE A 26 -7.76 11.19 -10.50
N ASP A 27 -8.46 12.14 -9.88
CA ASP A 27 -9.33 11.88 -8.72
C ASP A 27 -10.48 10.93 -9.08
N ALA A 28 -11.04 11.06 -10.28
CA ALA A 28 -12.06 10.13 -10.78
C ALA A 28 -11.47 8.74 -11.03
N GLY A 29 -10.27 8.65 -11.62
CA GLY A 29 -9.53 7.40 -11.81
C GLY A 29 -9.31 6.67 -10.48
N ARG A 30 -8.79 7.38 -9.47
CA ARG A 30 -8.59 6.84 -8.12
C ARG A 30 -9.87 6.27 -7.53
N ARG A 31 -10.98 7.01 -7.59
CA ARG A 31 -12.29 6.55 -7.09
C ARG A 31 -12.82 5.35 -7.88
N SER A 32 -12.60 5.32 -9.19
CA SER A 32 -13.03 4.21 -10.04
C SER A 32 -12.30 2.93 -9.65
N ILE A 33 -10.98 3.00 -9.44
CA ILE A 33 -10.19 1.85 -9.01
C ILE A 33 -10.62 1.38 -7.61
N TRP A 34 -10.85 2.31 -6.69
CA TRP A 34 -11.31 2.00 -5.34
C TRP A 34 -12.66 1.26 -5.30
N ASN A 35 -13.63 1.69 -6.12
CA ASN A 35 -14.99 1.19 -6.08
C ASN A 35 -15.19 -0.10 -6.90
N ALA A 36 -14.46 -0.26 -8.00
CA ALA A 36 -14.68 -1.34 -8.96
C ALA A 36 -13.55 -2.38 -8.99
N GLY A 37 -12.46 -2.17 -8.26
CA GLY A 37 -11.22 -2.93 -8.41
C GLY A 37 -10.51 -2.59 -9.73
N LEU A 38 -9.33 -3.19 -9.94
CA LEU A 38 -8.52 -2.95 -11.14
C LEU A 38 -9.10 -3.52 -12.45
N THR A 39 -10.35 -3.97 -12.44
CA THR A 39 -11.15 -4.22 -13.65
C THR A 39 -11.52 -2.90 -14.34
N LEU A 40 -10.53 -2.02 -14.53
CA LEU A 40 -10.52 -1.07 -15.63
C LEU A 40 -10.35 -1.88 -16.92
N ASP A 41 -11.38 -2.65 -17.28
CA ASP A 41 -11.63 -2.94 -18.69
C ASP A 41 -11.97 -1.58 -19.31
N LEU A 42 -10.94 -0.82 -19.66
CA LEU A 42 -11.10 0.50 -20.20
C LEU A 42 -11.47 0.41 -21.68
N ASN A 43 -12.44 -0.43 -22.05
CA ASN A 43 -13.12 -0.26 -23.32
C ASN A 43 -13.61 1.20 -23.42
N ASP A 44 -13.81 1.69 -24.64
CA ASP A 44 -14.06 3.12 -24.87
C ASP A 44 -15.27 3.65 -24.06
N SER A 45 -16.26 2.81 -23.75
CA SER A 45 -17.39 3.15 -22.87
C SER A 45 -16.97 3.44 -21.43
N HIS A 46 -16.06 2.67 -20.84
CA HIS A 46 -15.62 2.90 -19.46
C HIS A 46 -14.78 4.18 -19.33
N PHE A 47 -13.98 4.53 -20.35
CA PHE A 47 -13.25 5.79 -20.34
C PHE A 47 -14.19 7.01 -20.49
N ASP A 48 -15.23 6.88 -21.31
CA ASP A 48 -16.25 7.91 -21.47
C ASP A 48 -17.09 8.10 -20.19
N ASP A 49 -17.40 7.03 -19.49
CA ASP A 49 -18.05 7.05 -18.17
C ASP A 49 -17.18 7.77 -17.14
N LEU A 50 -15.88 7.49 -17.16
CA LEU A 50 -14.90 8.15 -16.29
C LEU A 50 -14.87 9.66 -16.54
N ILE A 51 -14.79 10.10 -17.80
CA ILE A 51 -14.84 11.52 -18.19
C ILE A 51 -16.12 12.18 -17.69
N ARG A 52 -17.27 11.50 -17.84
CA ARG A 52 -18.56 11.99 -17.34
C ARG A 52 -18.57 12.11 -15.82
N SER A 53 -18.05 11.13 -15.10
CA SER A 53 -17.97 11.13 -13.64
C SER A 53 -17.06 12.25 -13.10
N ALA A 54 -15.97 12.56 -13.82
CA ALA A 54 -15.06 13.65 -13.50
C ALA A 54 -15.67 15.04 -13.76
N SER A 55 -16.83 15.10 -14.44
CA SER A 55 -17.54 16.34 -14.78
C SER A 55 -16.69 17.31 -15.62
N VAL A 56 -15.80 16.79 -16.47
CA VAL A 56 -14.92 17.58 -17.34
C VAL A 56 -15.32 17.51 -18.82
N PRO A 57 -15.00 18.52 -19.64
CA PRO A 57 -15.27 18.45 -21.08
C PRO A 57 -14.37 17.42 -21.78
N ARG A 58 -14.98 16.50 -22.55
CA ARG A 58 -14.27 15.48 -23.36
C ARG A 58 -13.13 16.07 -24.19
N SER A 59 -13.37 17.19 -24.88
CA SER A 59 -12.36 17.85 -25.71
C SER A 59 -11.17 18.39 -24.92
N SER A 60 -11.34 18.69 -23.62
CA SER A 60 -10.24 19.11 -22.76
C SER A 60 -9.40 17.91 -22.31
N VAL A 61 -10.02 16.76 -22.08
CA VAL A 61 -9.33 15.50 -21.76
C VAL A 61 -8.42 15.08 -22.90
N PHE A 62 -8.94 15.00 -24.13
CA PHE A 62 -8.13 14.61 -25.31
C PHE A 62 -7.08 15.65 -25.72
N ARG A 63 -7.11 16.87 -25.16
CA ARG A 63 -6.04 17.86 -25.32
C ARG A 63 -4.88 17.64 -24.36
N ILE A 64 -5.13 17.01 -23.21
CA ILE A 64 -4.12 16.69 -22.19
C ILE A 64 -3.51 15.32 -22.48
N TRP A 65 -4.36 14.34 -22.76
CA TRP A 65 -3.96 12.96 -23.07
C TRP A 65 -4.43 12.63 -24.48
N GLN A 66 -3.49 12.45 -25.41
CA GLN A 66 -3.85 12.17 -26.81
C GLN A 66 -4.47 10.79 -26.94
N THR A 67 -4.05 9.86 -26.09
CA THR A 67 -4.56 8.51 -26.01
C THR A 67 -5.03 8.18 -24.60
N LYS A 68 -5.82 7.11 -24.48
CA LYS A 68 -6.19 6.54 -23.17
C LYS A 68 -4.97 6.01 -22.42
N ALA A 69 -3.98 5.50 -23.14
CA ALA A 69 -2.74 5.00 -22.56
C ALA A 69 -1.92 6.13 -21.93
N ASP A 70 -1.94 7.34 -22.52
CA ASP A 70 -1.36 8.54 -21.91
C ASP A 70 -2.00 8.86 -20.56
N TYR A 71 -3.33 8.79 -20.49
CA TYR A 71 -4.05 8.98 -19.22
C TYR A 71 -3.72 7.90 -18.21
N LEU A 72 -3.66 6.64 -18.63
CA LEU A 72 -3.33 5.54 -17.75
C LEU A 72 -1.94 5.74 -17.15
N VAL A 73 -0.92 5.99 -17.96
CA VAL A 73 0.42 6.20 -17.40
C VAL A 73 0.44 7.41 -16.48
N ASP A 74 -0.22 8.52 -16.83
CA ASP A 74 -0.30 9.67 -15.95
C ASP A 74 -1.04 9.35 -14.62
N LEU A 75 -2.05 8.48 -14.66
CA LEU A 75 -2.73 7.96 -13.48
C LEU A 75 -1.80 7.06 -12.66
N TYR A 76 -1.07 6.13 -13.27
CA TYR A 76 -0.11 5.25 -12.61
C TYR A 76 1.06 6.05 -12.01
N GLU A 77 1.65 6.99 -12.75
CA GLU A 77 2.70 7.90 -12.29
C GLU A 77 2.21 8.82 -11.17
N THR A 78 0.95 9.23 -11.20
CA THR A 78 0.39 10.02 -10.11
C THR A 78 0.15 9.14 -8.90
N LEU A 79 -0.61 8.05 -9.01
CA LEU A 79 -0.94 7.20 -7.86
C LEU A 79 0.31 6.55 -7.23
N GLY A 80 1.24 6.10 -8.09
CA GLY A 80 2.47 5.40 -7.70
C GLY A 80 3.67 6.32 -7.48
N GLY A 81 3.80 7.43 -8.20
CA GLY A 81 4.99 8.28 -8.15
C GLY A 81 4.92 9.45 -7.16
N PRO A 82 5.99 10.26 -7.07
CA PRO A 82 6.13 11.35 -6.10
C PRO A 82 5.14 12.51 -6.29
N GLN A 83 4.29 12.46 -7.32
CA GLN A 83 3.30 13.50 -7.65
C GLN A 83 1.86 13.13 -7.27
N GLY A 84 1.64 12.01 -6.54
CA GLY A 84 0.32 11.51 -6.11
C GLY A 84 -0.54 12.41 -5.26
N GLY A 85 -0.04 13.59 -4.91
CA GLY A 85 -0.76 14.67 -4.28
C GLY A 85 0.20 15.58 -3.54
N ALA A 86 -0.32 16.34 -2.58
CA ALA A 86 0.45 17.24 -1.73
C ALA A 86 1.49 16.54 -0.80
N ARG A 87 1.67 15.22 -0.92
CA ARG A 87 2.45 14.38 0.02
C ARG A 87 3.31 13.26 -0.62
N GLY A 88 3.33 13.12 -1.95
CA GLY A 88 4.02 12.01 -2.63
C GLY A 88 3.09 10.90 -3.10
N SER A 89 3.66 9.74 -3.44
CA SER A 89 2.93 8.52 -3.79
C SER A 89 1.92 8.16 -2.71
N LEU A 90 0.63 8.12 -3.07
CA LEU A 90 -0.44 7.84 -2.10
C LEU A 90 -0.30 6.41 -1.54
N PHE A 91 0.19 5.47 -2.35
CA PHE A 91 0.45 4.11 -1.92
C PHE A 91 1.65 4.01 -0.99
N ALA A 92 2.78 4.62 -1.36
CA ALA A 92 3.97 4.58 -0.51
C ALA A 92 3.75 5.28 0.84
N GLU A 93 2.98 6.38 0.88
CA GLU A 93 2.63 7.05 2.15
C GLU A 93 1.78 6.14 3.04
N GLN A 94 0.81 5.41 2.47
CA GLN A 94 -0.03 4.48 3.25
C GLN A 94 0.79 3.30 3.76
N ILE A 95 1.62 2.69 2.90
CA ILE A 95 2.53 1.60 3.28
C ILE A 95 3.42 2.03 4.45
N LEU A 96 3.98 3.24 4.43
CA LEU A 96 4.82 3.75 5.51
C LEU A 96 4.07 4.03 6.83
N LYS A 97 2.76 4.24 6.79
CA LYS A 97 1.94 4.39 8.01
C LYS A 97 1.58 3.05 8.64
N ASP A 98 1.39 2.04 7.80
CA ASP A 98 0.91 0.73 8.23
C ASP A 98 2.06 -0.30 8.33
N GLU A 99 3.30 0.09 8.07
CA GLU A 99 4.47 -0.79 8.16
C GLU A 99 4.74 -1.27 9.60
N VAL A 100 5.44 -2.39 9.72
CA VAL A 100 5.59 -3.15 10.98
C VAL A 100 6.15 -2.31 12.14
N PHE A 101 7.07 -1.40 11.86
CA PHE A 101 7.75 -0.54 12.83
C PHE A 101 7.15 0.87 12.90
N ALA A 102 5.97 1.11 12.33
CA ALA A 102 5.36 2.45 12.25
C ALA A 102 5.21 3.09 13.64
N HIS A 103 4.84 2.26 14.61
CA HIS A 103 4.57 2.63 16.00
C HIS A 103 5.66 2.16 16.98
N VAL A 104 6.89 1.99 16.51
CA VAL A 104 8.01 1.50 17.35
C VAL A 104 8.24 2.38 18.58
N GLU A 105 8.07 3.70 18.45
CA GLU A 105 8.25 4.66 19.55
C GLU A 105 7.17 4.49 20.63
N ASP A 106 5.91 4.27 20.23
CA ASP A 106 4.80 4.03 21.15
C ASP A 106 5.05 2.76 21.98
N VAL A 107 5.51 1.68 21.33
CA VAL A 107 5.85 0.44 22.02
C VAL A 107 7.12 0.61 22.86
N ALA A 108 8.14 1.32 22.38
CA ALA A 108 9.38 1.55 23.13
C ALA A 108 9.13 2.31 24.45
N GLY A 109 8.14 3.20 24.48
CA GLY A 109 7.68 3.86 25.71
C GLY A 109 7.24 2.88 26.80
N GLU A 110 6.62 1.75 26.44
CA GLU A 110 6.21 0.69 27.38
C GLU A 110 7.40 -0.11 27.95
N PHE A 111 8.57 -0.03 27.29
CA PHE A 111 9.81 -0.72 27.67
C PHE A 111 10.83 0.22 28.32
N ALA A 112 10.45 1.46 28.66
CA ALA A 112 11.32 2.42 29.31
C ALA A 112 12.04 1.82 30.54
N GLY A 113 13.36 1.98 30.58
CA GLY A 113 14.22 1.42 31.64
C GLY A 113 14.63 -0.05 31.46
N LYS A 114 14.14 -0.75 30.43
CA LYS A 114 14.59 -2.11 30.07
C LYS A 114 15.54 -2.13 28.87
N LEU A 115 15.57 -1.05 28.08
CA LEU A 115 16.30 -0.95 26.81
C LEU A 115 17.82 -0.90 26.96
N ASP A 116 18.33 -0.67 28.17
CA ASP A 116 19.78 -0.71 28.45
C ASP A 116 20.35 -2.13 28.34
N THR A 117 19.49 -3.15 28.44
CA THR A 117 19.89 -4.56 28.39
C THR A 117 19.62 -5.17 27.01
N PRO A 118 20.48 -6.08 26.52
CA PRO A 118 20.21 -6.83 25.28
C PRO A 118 18.88 -7.59 25.32
N GLN A 119 18.53 -8.14 26.49
CA GLN A 119 17.26 -8.82 26.72
C GLN A 119 16.06 -7.89 26.54
N GLY A 120 16.08 -6.70 27.14
CA GLY A 120 14.97 -5.75 27.02
C GLY A 120 14.81 -5.20 25.60
N ARG A 121 15.91 -4.95 24.88
CA ARG A 121 15.86 -4.60 23.44
C ARG A 121 15.26 -5.74 22.63
N ARG A 122 15.61 -6.98 22.95
CA ARG A 122 15.02 -8.14 22.28
C ARG A 122 13.52 -8.27 22.56
N SER A 123 13.08 -8.12 23.80
CA SER A 123 11.65 -8.15 24.13
C SER A 123 10.88 -7.02 23.43
N LEU A 124 11.50 -5.85 23.22
CA LEU A 124 10.93 -4.78 22.41
C LEU A 124 10.77 -5.20 20.94
N VAL A 125 11.81 -5.75 20.31
CA VAL A 125 11.75 -6.23 18.91
C VAL A 125 10.62 -7.25 18.74
N GLU A 126 10.55 -8.23 19.65
CA GLU A 126 9.50 -9.25 19.60
C GLU A 126 8.10 -8.61 19.71
N GLU A 127 7.91 -7.66 20.62
CA GLU A 127 6.61 -7.01 20.79
C GLU A 127 6.22 -6.10 19.62
N VAL A 128 7.18 -5.37 19.05
CA VAL A 128 6.97 -4.53 17.86
C VAL A 128 6.61 -5.40 16.67
N VAL A 129 7.32 -6.51 16.42
CA VAL A 129 6.96 -7.43 15.33
C VAL A 129 5.57 -8.03 15.56
N ARG A 130 5.24 -8.43 16.80
CA ARG A 130 3.94 -9.04 17.12
C ARG A 130 2.77 -8.10 16.85
N ARG A 131 2.85 -6.85 17.33
CA ARG A 131 1.78 -5.85 17.15
C ARG A 131 1.79 -5.26 15.75
N GLY A 132 2.97 -4.91 15.25
CA GLY A 132 3.20 -4.28 13.96
C GLY A 132 2.75 -5.15 12.80
N VAL A 133 3.21 -6.42 12.74
CA VAL A 133 2.78 -7.34 11.69
C VAL A 133 1.27 -7.56 11.72
N LYS A 134 0.66 -7.64 12.92
CA LYS A 134 -0.80 -7.71 13.03
C LYS A 134 -1.47 -6.47 12.43
N ALA A 135 -0.99 -5.28 12.76
CA ALA A 135 -1.54 -4.03 12.23
C ALA A 135 -1.42 -3.95 10.70
N SER A 136 -0.24 -4.28 10.15
CA SER A 136 -0.01 -4.34 8.70
C SER A 136 -0.92 -5.38 8.02
N PHE A 137 -1.05 -6.57 8.61
CA PHE A 137 -1.92 -7.63 8.10
C PHE A 137 -3.40 -7.21 8.09
N ASP A 138 -3.87 -6.58 9.17
CA ASP A 138 -5.25 -6.07 9.25
C ASP A 138 -5.49 -4.98 8.18
N ALA A 139 -4.52 -4.08 7.98
CA ALA A 139 -4.59 -3.03 6.95
C ALA A 139 -4.63 -3.61 5.52
N TYR A 140 -3.86 -4.67 5.25
CA TYR A 140 -3.80 -5.29 3.92
C TYR A 140 -5.01 -6.19 3.62
N THR A 141 -5.68 -6.72 4.65
CA THR A 141 -6.87 -7.57 4.49
C THR A 141 -8.20 -6.79 4.53
N ALA A 142 -8.16 -5.50 4.86
CA ALA A 142 -9.27 -4.57 4.70
C ALA A 142 -9.27 -3.95 3.29
N PRO A 143 -10.44 -3.52 2.75
CA PRO A 143 -10.47 -2.71 1.54
C PRO A 143 -9.60 -1.46 1.72
N SER A 144 -8.47 -1.40 1.01
CA SER A 144 -7.42 -0.40 1.23
C SER A 144 -6.69 -0.01 -0.05
N GLU A 145 -5.96 1.10 -0.01
CA GLU A 145 -5.14 1.59 -1.12
C GLU A 145 -4.06 0.56 -1.47
N TRP A 146 -3.61 -0.23 -0.49
CA TRP A 146 -2.72 -1.36 -0.70
C TRP A 146 -3.31 -2.41 -1.63
N GLN A 147 -4.56 -2.84 -1.44
CA GLN A 147 -5.17 -3.85 -2.31
C GLN A 147 -5.26 -3.37 -3.77
N THR A 148 -5.57 -2.08 -3.95
CA THR A 148 -5.52 -1.43 -5.26
C THR A 148 -4.11 -1.50 -5.86
N TYR A 149 -3.10 -1.10 -5.09
CA TYR A 149 -1.70 -1.15 -5.52
C TYR A 149 -1.23 -2.58 -5.86
N ALA A 150 -1.58 -3.56 -5.03
CA ALA A 150 -1.26 -4.97 -5.28
C ALA A 150 -1.89 -5.49 -6.56
N GLN A 151 -3.16 -5.13 -6.84
CA GLN A 151 -3.79 -5.45 -8.12
C GLN A 151 -3.06 -4.80 -9.30
N MET A 152 -2.63 -3.53 -9.17
CA MET A 152 -1.81 -2.84 -10.17
C MET A 152 -0.54 -3.64 -10.47
N MET A 153 0.20 -4.03 -9.43
CA MET A 153 1.42 -4.83 -9.56
C MET A 153 1.18 -6.17 -10.25
N ILE A 154 0.17 -6.92 -9.81
CA ILE A 154 -0.15 -8.26 -10.35
C ILE A 154 -0.59 -8.17 -11.81
N SER A 155 -1.32 -7.12 -12.18
CA SER A 155 -1.82 -6.91 -13.54
C SER A 155 -0.75 -6.39 -14.51
N ALA A 156 0.35 -5.83 -14.03
CA ALA A 156 1.34 -5.14 -14.86
C ALA A 156 1.88 -6.00 -16.03
N PRO A 157 2.15 -7.31 -15.88
CA PRO A 157 2.57 -8.15 -17.00
C PRO A 157 1.49 -8.33 -18.07
N VAL A 158 0.20 -8.30 -17.70
CA VAL A 158 -0.91 -8.38 -18.68
C VAL A 158 -1.01 -7.07 -19.47
N LEU A 159 -0.59 -5.96 -18.88
CA LEU A 159 -0.60 -4.66 -19.53
C LEU A 159 0.49 -4.53 -20.61
N THR A 160 1.58 -5.31 -20.57
CA THR A 160 2.71 -5.17 -21.53
C THR A 160 2.33 -5.50 -22.97
N ASP A 161 1.26 -6.25 -23.19
CA ASP A 161 0.74 -6.56 -24.53
C ASP A 161 -0.10 -5.41 -25.13
N LEU A 162 -0.42 -4.38 -24.34
CA LEU A 162 -1.12 -3.19 -24.79
C LEU A 162 -0.15 -2.16 -25.39
N PRO A 163 -0.62 -1.28 -26.30
CA PRO A 163 0.11 -0.07 -26.64
C PRO A 163 0.48 0.70 -25.37
N ASP A 164 1.77 1.05 -25.23
CA ASP A 164 2.39 1.69 -24.05
C ASP A 164 2.47 0.85 -22.76
N GLY A 165 2.16 -0.44 -22.83
CA GLY A 165 2.25 -1.37 -21.69
C GLY A 165 3.61 -1.41 -21.00
N ALA A 166 4.69 -1.37 -21.80
CA ALA A 166 6.06 -1.29 -21.29
C ALA A 166 6.31 -0.04 -20.44
N ARG A 167 5.74 1.12 -20.83
CA ARG A 167 5.90 2.38 -20.08
C ARG A 167 5.18 2.35 -18.74
N ILE A 168 4.01 1.70 -18.67
CA ILE A 168 3.30 1.45 -17.41
C ILE A 168 4.14 0.55 -16.50
N ALA A 169 4.68 -0.54 -17.04
CA ALA A 169 5.53 -1.46 -16.28
C ALA A 169 6.80 -0.77 -15.76
N ASP A 170 7.48 0.03 -16.58
CA ASP A 170 8.65 0.81 -16.19
C ASP A 170 8.34 1.77 -15.04
N THR A 171 7.20 2.47 -15.12
CA THR A 171 6.73 3.37 -14.06
C THR A 171 6.52 2.62 -12.75
N GLN A 172 5.91 1.44 -12.80
CA GLN A 172 5.67 0.60 -11.62
C GLN A 172 6.99 0.12 -11.00
N VAL A 173 7.94 -0.33 -11.83
CA VAL A 173 9.28 -0.74 -11.36
C VAL A 173 10.01 0.42 -10.67
N GLN A 174 9.95 1.64 -11.24
CA GLN A 174 10.59 2.80 -10.61
C GLN A 174 9.91 3.20 -9.31
N THR A 175 8.59 3.14 -9.25
CA THR A 175 7.80 3.39 -8.03
C THR A 175 8.17 2.42 -6.93
N GLU A 176 8.10 1.12 -7.22
CA GLU A 176 8.40 0.06 -6.26
C GLU A 176 9.83 0.21 -5.71
N ARG A 177 10.80 0.44 -6.61
CA ARG A 177 12.20 0.57 -6.23
C ARG A 177 12.48 1.83 -5.41
N ASN A 178 12.04 2.99 -5.89
CA ASN A 178 12.51 4.28 -5.37
C ASN A 178 11.61 4.84 -4.26
N ASP A 179 10.30 4.57 -4.30
CA ASP A 179 9.33 5.16 -3.37
C ASP A 179 8.86 4.17 -2.30
N VAL A 180 8.81 2.86 -2.59
CA VAL A 180 8.42 1.85 -1.60
C VAL A 180 9.66 1.27 -0.93
N ILE A 181 10.48 0.54 -1.69
CA ILE A 181 11.60 -0.24 -1.15
C ILE A 181 12.67 0.68 -0.54
N ALA A 182 13.15 1.68 -1.28
CA ALA A 182 14.22 2.55 -0.79
C ALA A 182 13.81 3.33 0.47
N ARG A 183 12.58 3.87 0.51
CA ARG A 183 12.09 4.64 1.67
C ARG A 183 11.89 3.76 2.91
N LEU A 184 11.36 2.55 2.75
CA LEU A 184 11.27 1.59 3.85
C LEU A 184 12.64 1.12 4.32
N ALA A 185 13.57 0.88 3.40
CA ALA A 185 14.93 0.48 3.74
C ALA A 185 15.65 1.57 4.54
N ASP A 186 15.53 2.84 4.13
CA ASP A 186 16.07 3.97 4.88
C ASP A 186 15.43 4.12 6.27
N ARG A 187 14.11 3.94 6.35
CA ARG A 187 13.40 3.97 7.63
C ARG A 187 13.86 2.84 8.55
N TYR A 188 13.92 1.61 8.06
CA TYR A 188 14.42 0.47 8.84
C TYR A 188 15.88 0.63 9.24
N ARG A 189 16.72 1.22 8.39
CA ARG A 189 18.10 1.55 8.78
C ARG A 189 18.13 2.47 9.99
N VAL A 190 17.31 3.51 10.03
CA VAL A 190 17.22 4.43 11.18
C VAL A 190 16.66 3.71 12.41
N VAL A 191 15.51 3.05 12.30
CA VAL A 191 14.87 2.38 13.44
C VAL A 191 15.77 1.27 14.00
N PHE A 192 16.36 0.46 13.14
CA PHE A 192 17.14 -0.70 13.56
C PHE A 192 18.42 -0.27 14.25
N ASN A 193 19.16 0.69 13.68
CA ASN A 193 20.40 1.16 14.29
C ASN A 193 20.16 2.01 15.54
N ASP A 194 19.29 3.02 15.43
CA ASP A 194 19.22 4.09 16.43
C ASP A 194 18.29 3.75 17.60
N VAL A 195 17.28 2.89 17.37
CA VAL A 195 16.29 2.53 18.40
C VAL A 195 16.51 1.11 18.91
N LEU A 196 16.73 0.15 18.01
CA LEU A 196 16.75 -1.28 18.36
C LEU A 196 18.16 -1.86 18.50
N ASN A 197 19.19 -1.11 18.11
CA ASN A 197 20.60 -1.55 18.07
C ASN A 197 20.79 -2.87 17.30
N LEU A 198 20.04 -3.02 16.21
CA LEU A 198 20.06 -4.15 15.27
C LEU A 198 20.89 -3.77 14.03
N HIS A 199 21.83 -4.64 13.69
CA HIS A 199 22.76 -4.46 12.57
C HIS A 199 22.69 -5.65 11.62
N PRO A 200 22.91 -5.45 10.30
CA PRO A 200 23.05 -6.56 9.37
C PRO A 200 24.11 -7.55 9.86
N ARG A 201 23.81 -8.86 9.79
CA ARG A 201 24.75 -9.92 10.17
C ARG A 201 25.95 -10.04 9.23
N ASP A 202 25.75 -9.66 7.98
CA ASP A 202 26.73 -9.70 6.91
C ASP A 202 26.69 -8.35 6.18
N GLU A 203 27.84 -7.87 5.71
CA GLU A 203 27.96 -6.61 4.96
C GLU A 203 27.26 -6.70 3.59
N GLU A 204 27.08 -7.90 3.04
CA GLU A 204 26.33 -8.14 1.81
C GLU A 204 24.81 -8.09 2.01
N LEU A 205 24.33 -8.19 3.27
CA LEU A 205 22.90 -8.13 3.58
C LEU A 205 22.41 -6.68 3.57
N ARG A 206 21.58 -6.40 2.57
CA ARG A 206 20.97 -5.09 2.34
C ARG A 206 19.60 -4.96 3.01
N TYR A 207 19.28 -3.76 3.50
CA TYR A 207 17.94 -3.47 4.02
C TYR A 207 16.84 -3.66 2.96
N GLU A 208 17.12 -3.40 1.68
CA GLU A 208 16.16 -3.63 0.60
C GLU A 208 15.77 -5.11 0.45
N TYR A 209 16.71 -6.04 0.66
CA TYR A 209 16.41 -7.47 0.65
C TYR A 209 15.47 -7.84 1.79
N PHE A 210 15.69 -7.25 2.98
CA PHE A 210 14.79 -7.44 4.11
C PHE A 210 13.40 -6.85 3.86
N VAL A 211 13.32 -5.65 3.27
CA VAL A 211 12.03 -5.03 2.91
C VAL A 211 11.24 -5.95 1.99
N ILE A 212 11.84 -6.41 0.89
CA ILE A 212 11.19 -7.32 -0.06
C ILE A 212 10.73 -8.60 0.65
N ALA A 213 11.60 -9.25 1.43
CA ALA A 213 11.29 -10.50 2.11
C ALA A 213 10.18 -10.35 3.16
N GLY A 214 10.28 -9.31 4.01
CA GLY A 214 9.32 -9.03 5.07
C GLY A 214 7.94 -8.65 4.53
N MET A 215 7.88 -7.80 3.50
CA MET A 215 6.63 -7.43 2.83
C MET A 215 6.00 -8.64 2.14
N SER A 216 6.78 -9.41 1.37
CA SER A 216 6.29 -10.61 0.67
C SER A 216 5.61 -11.62 1.62
N LEU A 217 6.11 -11.75 2.85
CA LEU A 217 5.48 -12.60 3.86
C LEU A 217 4.09 -12.07 4.26
N ILE A 218 4.00 -10.80 4.62
CA ILE A 218 2.74 -10.19 5.06
C ILE A 218 1.72 -10.19 3.93
N GLU A 219 2.13 -9.79 2.74
CA GLU A 219 1.30 -9.77 1.54
C GLU A 219 0.83 -11.16 1.12
N GLY A 220 1.70 -12.16 1.22
CA GLY A 220 1.36 -13.54 0.93
C GLY A 220 0.26 -14.08 1.85
N PHE A 221 0.36 -13.80 3.16
CA PHE A 221 -0.69 -14.16 4.13
C PHE A 221 -1.96 -13.34 3.90
N ALA A 222 -1.85 -12.03 3.70
CA ALA A 222 -2.99 -11.15 3.48
C ALA A 222 -3.79 -11.53 2.22
N THR A 223 -3.11 -11.87 1.12
CA THR A 223 -3.74 -12.32 -0.12
C THR A 223 -4.58 -13.59 0.08
N ARG A 224 -4.08 -14.53 0.89
CA ARG A 224 -4.81 -15.77 1.22
C ARG A 224 -6.04 -15.49 2.07
N GLU A 225 -5.95 -14.57 3.01
CA GLU A 225 -7.09 -14.17 3.83
C GLU A 225 -8.13 -13.40 3.00
N VAL A 226 -7.71 -12.52 2.09
CA VAL A 226 -8.62 -11.84 1.15
C VAL A 226 -9.35 -12.87 0.28
N LEU A 227 -8.64 -13.88 -0.22
CA LEU A 227 -9.24 -14.97 -0.97
C LEU A 227 -10.25 -15.76 -0.12
N ALA A 228 -9.90 -16.10 1.12
CA ALA A 228 -10.78 -16.81 2.05
C ALA A 228 -12.07 -16.02 2.34
N LYS A 229 -11.96 -14.70 2.57
CA LYS A 229 -13.11 -13.80 2.78
C LYS A 229 -14.00 -13.66 1.55
N ALA A 230 -13.42 -13.72 0.35
CA ALA A 230 -14.16 -13.60 -0.91
C ALA A 230 -14.91 -14.88 -1.29
N ALA A 231 -14.48 -16.03 -0.78
CA ALA A 231 -15.10 -17.31 -1.07
C ALA A 231 -16.51 -17.41 -0.46
N SER A 232 -17.40 -18.19 -1.09
CA SER A 232 -18.68 -18.52 -0.49
C SER A 232 -18.47 -19.31 0.82
N ALA A 233 -19.40 -19.20 1.77
CA ALA A 233 -19.31 -19.89 3.06
C ALA A 233 -19.07 -21.41 2.95
N ASP A 234 -19.49 -22.04 1.84
CA ASP A 234 -19.33 -23.47 1.58
C ASP A 234 -18.11 -23.82 0.71
N ALA A 235 -17.20 -22.87 0.45
CA ALA A 235 -16.07 -23.12 -0.46
C ALA A 235 -14.92 -23.90 0.20
N ASP A 236 -14.76 -23.79 1.52
CA ASP A 236 -13.70 -24.46 2.27
C ASP A 236 -14.27 -25.27 3.43
N HIS A 237 -14.10 -26.59 3.35
CA HIS A 237 -14.53 -27.55 4.37
C HIS A 237 -13.36 -28.16 5.12
N ALA A 238 -12.13 -27.70 4.89
CA ALA A 238 -10.95 -28.18 5.59
C ALA A 238 -10.96 -27.73 7.06
N VAL A 239 -10.32 -28.54 7.92
CA VAL A 239 -10.07 -28.19 9.32
C VAL A 239 -8.59 -28.42 9.61
N PRO A 240 -7.80 -27.35 9.83
CA PRO A 240 -8.19 -25.93 9.81
C PRO A 240 -8.48 -25.41 8.38
N SER A 241 -9.37 -24.42 8.27
CA SER A 241 -9.67 -23.73 7.01
C SER A 241 -8.52 -22.79 6.60
N LEU A 242 -8.55 -22.26 5.37
CA LEU A 242 -7.59 -21.24 4.92
C LEU A 242 -7.67 -19.96 5.76
N HIS A 243 -8.88 -19.57 6.17
CA HIS A 243 -9.07 -18.46 7.11
C HIS A 243 -8.32 -18.75 8.41
N ASP A 244 -8.58 -19.91 9.03
CA ASP A 244 -7.93 -20.32 10.29
C ASP A 244 -6.41 -20.37 10.16
N LEU A 245 -5.89 -20.91 9.05
CA LEU A 245 -4.45 -20.99 8.79
C LEU A 245 -3.79 -19.61 8.68
N SER A 246 -4.53 -18.57 8.31
CA SER A 246 -4.02 -17.21 8.16
C SER A 246 -4.26 -16.31 9.38
N THR A 247 -5.29 -16.58 10.19
CA THR A 247 -5.71 -15.69 11.29
C THR A 247 -5.60 -16.30 12.68
N ALA A 248 -5.61 -17.64 12.81
CA ALA A 248 -5.55 -18.28 14.11
C ALA A 248 -4.20 -18.01 14.78
N THR A 249 -4.24 -17.53 16.02
CA THR A 249 -3.04 -17.21 16.77
C THR A 249 -2.45 -18.44 17.44
N VAL A 250 -1.12 -18.49 17.50
CA VAL A 250 -0.36 -19.47 18.27
C VAL A 250 0.10 -18.83 19.58
N LYS A 251 -0.12 -19.53 20.69
CA LYS A 251 0.40 -19.12 22.01
C LYS A 251 1.88 -19.45 22.11
N ARG A 252 2.67 -18.48 22.53
CA ARG A 252 4.11 -18.62 22.78
C ARG A 252 4.48 -17.90 24.05
N VAL A 253 5.24 -18.57 24.91
CA VAL A 253 5.87 -17.93 26.07
C VAL A 253 7.08 -17.13 25.57
N ASP A 254 7.08 -15.84 25.84
CA ASP A 254 8.20 -14.96 25.53
C ASP A 254 9.38 -15.21 26.50
N ARG A 255 10.47 -14.48 26.29
CA ARG A 255 11.68 -14.66 27.12
C ARG A 255 11.54 -14.08 28.54
N ASP A 256 10.51 -13.29 28.78
CA ASP A 256 10.15 -12.76 30.10
C ASP A 256 9.18 -13.70 30.85
N GLY A 257 8.87 -14.87 30.25
CA GLY A 257 8.00 -15.88 30.84
C GLY A 257 6.50 -15.59 30.67
N VAL A 258 6.14 -14.60 29.84
CA VAL A 258 4.75 -14.21 29.60
C VAL A 258 4.22 -14.91 28.36
N GLU A 259 3.10 -15.61 28.49
CA GLU A 259 2.39 -16.18 27.34
C GLU A 259 1.75 -15.05 26.51
N ARG A 260 2.06 -15.01 25.22
CA ARG A 260 1.48 -14.08 24.25
C ARG A 260 0.95 -14.82 23.04
N GLU A 261 -0.04 -14.24 22.39
CA GLU A 261 -0.62 -14.74 21.14
C GLU A 261 0.04 -14.08 19.93
N TRP A 262 0.39 -14.92 18.95
CA TRP A 262 1.11 -14.53 17.75
C TRP A 262 0.39 -15.02 16.50
N LEU A 263 0.26 -14.16 15.50
CA LEU A 263 -0.09 -14.61 14.17
C LEU A 263 1.06 -15.44 13.58
N PRO A 264 0.79 -16.51 12.80
CA PRO A 264 1.82 -17.28 12.12
C PRO A 264 2.76 -16.42 11.26
N VAL A 265 2.21 -15.41 10.59
CA VAL A 265 2.99 -14.45 9.78
C VAL A 265 3.95 -13.60 10.64
N ALA A 266 3.58 -13.24 11.86
CA ALA A 266 4.46 -12.50 12.77
C ALA A 266 5.64 -13.35 13.23
N LEU A 267 5.43 -14.65 13.44
CA LEU A 267 6.51 -15.60 13.73
C LEU A 267 7.46 -15.76 12.54
N ALA A 268 6.93 -15.88 11.32
CA ALA A 268 7.73 -15.96 10.10
C ALA A 268 8.54 -14.67 9.86
N TYR A 269 7.92 -13.50 10.06
CA TYR A 269 8.59 -12.21 9.95
C TYR A 269 9.74 -12.08 10.96
N LEU A 270 9.51 -12.49 12.22
CA LEU A 270 10.55 -12.50 13.25
C LEU A 270 11.73 -13.40 12.85
N ALA A 271 11.47 -14.57 12.26
CA ALA A 271 12.52 -15.47 11.79
C ALA A 271 13.35 -14.85 10.63
N VAL A 272 12.70 -14.14 9.71
CA VAL A 272 13.39 -13.37 8.67
C VAL A 272 14.25 -12.26 9.30
N LEU A 273 13.70 -11.48 10.24
CA LEU A 273 14.44 -10.44 10.95
C LEU A 273 15.69 -11.04 11.64
N ASP A 274 15.54 -12.15 12.34
CA ASP A 274 16.63 -12.84 13.06
C ASP A 274 17.72 -13.37 12.13
N THR A 275 17.35 -13.70 10.89
CA THR A 275 18.27 -14.17 9.85
C THR A 275 19.05 -13.00 9.25
N PHE A 276 18.45 -11.83 9.13
CA PHE A 276 19.10 -10.66 8.53
C PHE A 276 19.92 -9.85 9.53
N PHE A 277 19.45 -9.73 10.77
CA PHE A 277 19.99 -8.78 11.75
C PHE A 277 20.38 -9.44 13.07
N GLU A 278 21.30 -8.78 13.77
CA GLU A 278 21.74 -9.14 15.11
C GLU A 278 21.96 -7.91 15.98
N THR A 279 21.89 -8.10 17.30
CA THR A 279 22.29 -7.09 18.27
C THR A 279 23.80 -7.07 18.41
N ARG A 280 24.41 -5.87 18.37
CA ARG A 280 25.82 -5.66 18.74
C ARG A 280 25.98 -5.14 20.16
#